data_AF-A0A1H7ILG1-F1
#
_entry.id   AF-A0A1H7ILG1-F1
#
_cell.length_a   1.000
_cell.length_b   1.000
_cell.length_c   1.000
_cell.angle_alpha   90.00
_cell.angle_beta   90.00
_cell.angle_gamma   90.00
#
_symmetry.space_group_name_H-M   'P 1'
#
loop_
_entity.id
_entity.type
_entity.pdbx_description
1 polymer ?
#
loop_
_entity_poly.entity_id
_entity_poly.type
_entity_poly.pdbx_seq_one_letter_code
_entity_poly.pdbx_strand_id
1 'polypeptide(L)'
;MKENTVIVSAAASALFIILTGCESQQPHEEVRPVDWYEVNSAERAAKLAECRANPDQLDATPNCINASRAENNVKAPAKWGTEKEGVRTPATIYD
;
A
#
# COMPACT_ATOMS: atom_id res chain seq x y z
N MET A 1 -45.64 -56.30 -4.38
CA MET A 1 -45.71 -55.28 -5.44
C MET A 1 -45.96 -53.92 -4.79
N LYS A 2 -45.38 -52.88 -5.40
CA LYS A 2 -45.37 -51.46 -5.00
C LYS A 2 -44.25 -51.06 -4.05
N GLU A 3 -43.07 -50.94 -4.64
CA GLU A 3 -42.02 -50.01 -4.23
C GLU A 3 -42.54 -48.56 -4.31
N ASN A 4 -41.86 -47.62 -3.65
CA ASN A 4 -41.87 -46.14 -3.77
C ASN A 4 -41.64 -45.53 -2.36
N THR A 5 -40.70 -44.65 -2.04
CA THR A 5 -39.95 -43.65 -2.81
C THR A 5 -38.76 -43.19 -1.96
N VAL A 6 -37.58 -43.02 -2.56
CA VAL A 6 -36.41 -42.39 -1.93
C VAL A 6 -36.75 -40.93 -1.64
N ILE A 7 -36.84 -40.56 -0.35
CA ILE A 7 -36.93 -39.16 0.06
C ILE A 7 -35.48 -38.65 0.12
N VAL A 8 -35.00 -38.13 -1.02
CA VAL A 8 -33.79 -37.31 -1.04
C VAL A 8 -34.15 -36.01 -0.31
N SER A 9 -33.81 -35.93 0.97
CA SER A 9 -33.94 -34.72 1.78
C SER A 9 -32.92 -33.69 1.29
N ALA A 10 -33.34 -32.91 0.30
CA ALA A 10 -32.69 -31.67 -0.09
C ALA A 10 -33.01 -30.61 0.97
N ALA A 11 -32.04 -30.22 1.80
CA ALA A 11 -32.08 -28.92 2.46
C ALA A 11 -30.71 -28.53 3.05
N ALA A 12 -30.25 -27.36 2.59
CA ALA A 12 -29.28 -26.48 3.22
C ALA A 12 -27.82 -26.94 3.26
N SER A 13 -27.20 -26.93 2.07
CA SER A 13 -25.77 -26.71 1.88
C SER A 13 -25.34 -25.48 2.70
N ALA A 14 -24.60 -25.70 3.79
CA ALA A 14 -23.95 -24.63 4.54
C ALA A 14 -22.85 -24.02 3.66
N LEU A 15 -23.17 -22.94 2.96
CA LEU A 15 -22.20 -22.18 2.18
C LEU A 15 -21.39 -21.31 3.16
N PHE A 16 -20.38 -21.92 3.79
CA PHE A 16 -19.33 -21.15 4.48
C PHE A 16 -18.48 -20.47 3.41
N ILE A 17 -18.80 -19.22 3.08
CA ILE A 17 -17.91 -18.35 2.32
C ILE A 17 -16.79 -17.95 3.28
N ILE A 18 -15.72 -18.75 3.30
CA ILE A 18 -14.49 -18.37 3.98
C ILE A 18 -13.85 -17.30 3.09
N LEU A 19 -14.00 -16.02 3.46
CA LEU A 19 -13.20 -14.93 2.90
C LEU A 19 -11.78 -15.08 3.43
N THR A 20 -11.01 -16.04 2.88
CA THR A 20 -9.57 -16.07 3.07
C THR A 20 -8.95 -14.99 2.19
N GLY A 21 -9.11 -13.72 2.59
CA GLY A 21 -8.24 -12.64 2.16
C GLY A 21 -6.89 -12.73 2.88
N CYS A 22 -6.24 -13.89 2.81
CA CYS A 22 -4.81 -13.96 3.11
C CYS A 22 -4.14 -13.75 1.77
N GLU A 23 -3.96 -12.48 1.39
CA GLU A 23 -2.90 -12.13 0.46
C GLU A 23 -1.65 -12.80 1.00
N SER A 24 -1.15 -13.79 0.27
CA SER A 24 0.01 -14.59 0.62
C SER A 24 1.07 -13.65 1.17
N GLN A 25 1.51 -13.89 2.41
CA GLN A 25 2.58 -13.16 3.06
C GLN A 25 3.86 -13.38 2.25
N GLN A 26 4.00 -12.70 1.12
CA GLN A 26 5.29 -12.34 0.60
C GLN A 26 6.02 -11.67 1.76
N PRO A 27 7.32 -11.93 1.96
CA PRO A 27 8.08 -11.19 2.96
C PRO A 27 7.80 -9.72 2.70
N HIS A 28 7.09 -9.09 3.63
CA HIS A 28 6.68 -7.70 3.49
C HIS A 28 7.99 -6.94 3.38
N GLU A 29 8.17 -6.21 2.28
CA GLU A 29 9.39 -5.43 2.07
C GLU A 29 9.63 -4.56 3.31
N GLU A 30 10.87 -4.54 3.79
CA GLU A 30 11.22 -3.68 4.92
C GLU A 30 10.84 -2.23 4.57
N VAL A 31 10.00 -1.63 5.41
CA VAL A 31 9.55 -0.26 5.18
C VAL A 31 10.67 0.70 5.51
N ARG A 32 11.17 1.41 4.50
CA ARG A 32 12.20 2.44 4.66
C ARG A 32 11.53 3.78 4.93
N PRO A 33 11.99 4.54 5.94
CA PRO A 33 11.44 5.86 6.22
C PRO A 33 11.87 6.88 5.15
N VAL A 34 11.22 8.05 5.15
CA VAL A 34 11.42 9.11 4.15
C VAL A 34 12.85 9.65 4.18
N ASP A 35 13.39 9.93 5.37
CA ASP A 35 14.75 10.43 5.61
C ASP A 35 15.83 9.49 5.05
N TRP A 36 15.61 8.18 5.15
CA TRP A 36 16.46 7.19 4.51
C TRP A 36 16.45 7.38 2.99
N TYR A 37 15.27 7.48 2.37
CA TYR A 37 15.20 7.71 0.93
C TYR A 37 15.79 9.05 0.52
N GLU A 38 15.75 10.10 1.33
CA GLU A 38 16.33 11.41 1.01
C GLU A 38 17.85 11.34 0.79
N VAL A 39 18.57 10.58 1.62
CA VAL A 39 20.03 10.43 1.54
C VAL A 39 20.49 9.29 0.63
N ASN A 40 19.62 8.33 0.33
CA ASN A 40 19.88 7.18 -0.55
C ASN A 40 19.27 7.39 -1.94
N SER A 41 19.93 8.21 -2.76
CA SER A 41 19.38 8.67 -4.04
C SER A 41 19.22 7.58 -5.10
N ALA A 42 20.12 6.60 -5.14
CA ALA A 42 20.05 5.48 -6.08
C ALA A 42 18.86 4.57 -5.78
N GLU A 43 18.66 4.27 -4.51
CA GLU A 43 17.59 3.41 -4.01
C GLU A 43 16.23 4.12 -4.11
N ARG A 44 16.19 5.43 -3.87
CA ARG A 44 15.01 6.24 -4.15
C ARG A 44 14.64 6.20 -5.63
N ALA A 45 15.62 6.38 -6.52
CA ALA A 45 15.37 6.34 -7.96
C ALA A 45 14.88 4.96 -8.42
N ALA A 46 15.49 3.88 -7.93
CA ALA A 46 15.09 2.52 -8.22
C ALA A 46 13.66 2.22 -7.73
N LYS A 47 13.35 2.57 -6.48
CA LYS A 47 12.00 2.37 -5.93
C LYS A 47 10.96 3.17 -6.70
N LEU A 48 11.24 4.43 -7.05
CA LEU A 48 10.32 5.22 -7.86
C LEU A 48 10.10 4.65 -9.26
N ALA A 49 11.10 4.02 -9.87
CA ALA A 49 10.94 3.32 -11.14
C ALA A 49 10.01 2.11 -10.98
N GLU A 50 10.18 1.34 -9.91
CA GLU A 50 9.31 0.21 -9.55
C GLU A 50 7.86 0.66 -9.31
N CYS A 51 7.66 1.74 -8.53
CA CYS A 51 6.31 2.28 -8.25
C CYS A 51 5.56 2.68 -9.53
N ARG A 52 6.27 3.25 -10.52
CA ARG A 52 5.68 3.66 -11.81
C ARG A 52 5.41 2.49 -12.74
N ALA A 53 6.06 1.35 -12.55
CA ALA A 53 5.86 0.18 -13.39
C ALA A 53 4.49 -0.48 -13.14
N ASN A 54 3.99 -0.44 -11.89
CA ASN A 54 2.71 -1.04 -11.50
C ASN A 54 1.93 -0.13 -10.54
N PRO A 55 1.47 1.06 -10.99
CA PRO A 55 0.87 2.06 -10.11
C PRO A 55 -0.38 1.54 -9.38
N ASP A 56 -1.22 0.75 -10.06
CA ASP A 56 -2.47 0.21 -9.49
C ASP A 56 -2.24 -0.72 -8.28
N GLN A 57 -1.04 -1.28 -8.15
CA GLN A 57 -0.69 -2.20 -7.07
C GLN A 57 0.28 -1.58 -6.06
N LEU A 58 1.19 -0.72 -6.52
CA LEU A 58 2.35 -0.29 -5.73
C LEU A 58 2.26 1.15 -5.20
N ASP A 59 1.53 2.06 -5.84
CA ASP A 59 1.54 3.49 -5.48
C ASP A 59 1.14 3.73 -4.01
N ALA A 60 0.15 2.98 -3.53
CA ALA A 60 -0.33 3.06 -2.15
C ALA A 60 0.55 2.31 -1.12
N THR A 61 1.64 1.66 -1.55
CA THR A 61 2.53 0.96 -0.62
C THR A 61 3.36 1.96 0.21
N PRO A 62 3.72 1.62 1.46
CA PRO A 62 4.51 2.52 2.30
C PRO A 62 5.82 2.98 1.67
N ASN A 63 6.53 2.10 0.96
CA ASN A 63 7.80 2.43 0.32
C ASN A 63 7.62 3.36 -0.89
N CYS A 64 6.55 3.22 -1.68
CA CYS A 64 6.26 4.15 -2.78
C CYS A 64 5.88 5.54 -2.27
N ILE A 65 5.04 5.61 -1.23
CA ILE A 65 4.70 6.88 -0.57
C ILE A 65 5.95 7.55 -0.02
N ASN A 66 6.81 6.80 0.69
CA ASN A 66 8.01 7.36 1.30
C ASN A 66 9.04 7.82 0.27
N ALA A 67 9.30 7.04 -0.78
CA ALA A 67 10.21 7.41 -1.86
C ALA A 67 9.71 8.63 -2.65
N SER A 68 8.39 8.71 -2.91
CA SER A 68 7.76 9.87 -3.57
C SER A 68 7.88 11.13 -2.74
N ARG A 69 7.61 11.03 -1.43
CA ARG A 69 7.77 12.16 -0.51
C ARG A 69 9.22 12.62 -0.42
N ALA A 70 10.17 11.70 -0.33
CA ALA A 70 11.59 12.02 -0.32
C ALA A 70 12.00 12.76 -1.60
N GLU A 71 11.52 12.32 -2.77
CA GLU A 71 11.81 12.96 -4.05
C GLU A 71 11.28 14.40 -4.12
N ASN A 72 10.10 14.64 -3.55
CA ASN A 72 9.54 15.98 -3.44
C ASN A 72 10.35 16.84 -2.46
N ASN A 73 10.76 16.29 -1.32
CA ASN A 73 11.54 17.01 -0.31
C ASN A 73 12.92 17.44 -0.82
N VAL A 74 13.62 16.58 -1.56
CA VAL A 74 14.95 16.92 -2.12
C VAL A 74 14.88 17.93 -3.27
N LYS A 75 13.74 18.01 -3.98
CA LYS A 75 13.50 18.98 -5.06
C LYS A 75 12.89 20.28 -4.58
N ALA A 76 12.30 20.29 -3.40
CA ALA A 76 11.66 21.48 -2.86
C ALA A 76 12.72 22.56 -2.60
N PRO A 77 12.48 23.83 -3.03
CA PRO A 77 13.35 24.94 -2.69
C PRO A 77 13.34 25.24 -1.18
N ALA A 78 12.24 24.87 -0.50
CA ALA A 78 12.10 24.92 0.95
C ALA A 78 12.23 23.49 1.52
N LYS A 79 13.22 23.27 2.39
CA LYS A 79 13.30 22.05 3.19
C LYS A 79 12.31 22.15 4.34
N TRP A 80 11.23 21.37 4.28
CA TRP A 80 10.21 21.34 5.34
C TRP A 80 10.71 20.52 6.53
N GLY A 81 10.80 21.16 7.70
CA GLY A 81 11.03 20.49 8.99
C GLY A 81 12.44 20.69 9.54
N THR A 82 12.62 21.70 10.38
CA THR A 82 13.62 21.61 11.45
C THR A 82 13.00 20.91 12.65
N GLU A 83 13.86 20.33 13.48
CA GLU A 83 13.63 19.44 14.63
C GLU A 83 12.55 19.90 15.64
N LYS A 84 12.01 21.11 15.52
CA LYS A 84 11.08 21.71 16.49
C LYS A 84 9.64 21.94 16.01
N GLU A 85 9.31 21.69 14.75
CA GLU A 85 7.99 22.11 14.25
C GLU A 85 6.99 20.96 14.13
N GLY A 86 6.25 20.76 15.23
CA GLY A 86 4.99 20.01 15.27
C GLY A 86 3.81 20.71 14.59
N VAL A 87 4.01 21.57 13.60
CA VAL A 87 2.88 22.21 12.88
C VAL A 87 3.14 22.18 11.38
N ARG A 88 2.39 21.31 10.70
CA ARG A 88 2.18 21.32 9.26
C ARG A 88 1.55 22.67 8.90
N THR A 89 2.31 23.65 8.44
CA THR A 89 1.71 24.85 7.85
C THR A 89 1.03 24.46 6.53
N PRO A 90 -0.24 24.84 6.33
CA PRO A 90 -0.95 24.56 5.09
C PRO A 90 -0.25 25.29 3.94
N ALA A 91 -0.18 24.63 2.78
CA ALA A 91 0.30 25.28 1.57
C ALA A 91 -0.58 26.51 1.31
N THR A 92 0.03 27.70 1.35
CA THR A 92 -0.59 28.92 0.84
C THR A 92 -0.68 28.77 -0.66
N ILE A 93 -1.84 28.35 -1.13
CA ILE A 93 -2.33 28.69 -2.47
C ILE A 93 -2.67 30.20 -2.42
N TYR A 94 -2.53 30.91 -3.55
CA TYR A 94 -2.57 32.38 -3.79
C TYR A 94 -1.15 33.02 -3.81
N ASP A 95 -0.62 33.55 -4.92
CA ASP A 95 -1.08 33.77 -6.30
C ASP A 95 0.09 33.59 -7.29
#